data_AF-A0A2T2PTN6-F1
#
_entry.id   AF-A0A2T2PTN6-F1
#
_cell.length_a   1.000
_cell.length_b   1.000
_cell.length_c   1.000
_cell.angle_alpha   90.00
_cell.angle_beta   90.00
_cell.angle_gamma   90.00
#
_symmetry.space_group_name_H-M   'P 1'
#
loop_
_entity.id
_entity.type
_entity.pdbx_description
1 polymer ?
#
loop_
_entity_poly.entity_id
_entity_poly.type
_entity_poly.pdbx_seq_one_letter_code
_entity_poly.pdbx_strand_id
1 'polypeptide(L)' 'MSVDCGRAVEWDGKILTGSLVVNGVATKVTADRATIHAYAAGFSDALSWEIDRFRTEIFEKLVPFLVRQNS' A
#
# COMPACT_ATOMS: atom_id res chain seq x y z
N MET A 1 -8.43 10.87 -12.62
CA MET A 1 -8.74 10.26 -11.31
C MET A 1 -7.71 10.78 -10.33
N SER A 2 -8.14 11.41 -9.23
CA SER A 2 -7.22 11.83 -8.16
C SER A 2 -7.22 10.74 -7.10
N VAL A 3 -6.07 10.16 -6.82
CA VAL A 3 -5.90 9.22 -5.71
C VAL A 3 -5.33 10.02 -4.55
N ASP A 4 -6.13 10.17 -3.50
CA ASP A 4 -5.68 10.72 -2.22
C ASP A 4 -5.45 9.56 -1.26
N CYS A 5 -4.28 9.51 -0.63
CA CYS A 5 -3.96 8.50 0.37
C CYS A 5 -4.42 9.01 1.74
N GLY A 6 -5.51 8.45 2.24
CA GLY A 6 -6.02 8.75 3.58
C GLY A 6 -4.94 8.48 4.63
N ARG A 7 -4.70 9.47 5.49
CA ARG A 7 -3.49 9.73 6.30
C ARG A 7 -2.97 8.64 7.28
N ALA A 8 -3.45 7.41 7.24
CA ALA A 8 -2.96 6.32 8.09
C ALA A 8 -2.67 5.07 7.24
N VAL A 9 -1.40 4.90 6.86
CA VAL A 9 -0.87 3.61 6.41
C VAL A 9 -0.22 2.94 7.61
N GLU A 10 -0.61 1.70 7.88
CA GLU A 10 -0.18 0.92 9.03
C GLU A 10 0.41 -0.41 8.58
N TRP A 11 1.39 -0.90 9.32
CA TRP A 11 1.98 -2.23 9.15
C TRP A 11 1.87 -2.99 10.47
N ASP A 12 1.21 -4.16 10.45
CA ASP A 12 1.01 -4.98 11.66
C ASP A 12 2.09 -6.06 11.86
N GLY A 13 3.12 -6.08 11.01
CA GLY A 13 4.13 -7.15 10.96
C GLY A 13 3.91 -8.19 9.85
N LYS A 14 2.73 -8.19 9.22
CA LYS A 14 2.34 -9.13 8.15
C LYS A 14 1.61 -8.47 6.99
N ILE A 15 0.73 -7.52 7.28
CA ILE A 15 -0.17 -6.86 6.34
C ILE A 15 0.00 -5.35 6.44
N LEU A 16 0.15 -4.71 5.28
CA LEU A 16 0.13 -3.27 5.10
C LEU A 16 -1.31 -2.86 4.84
N THR A 17 -1.84 -1.98 5.67
CA THR A 17 -3.23 -1.49 5.58
C THR A 17 -3.23 -0.01 5.30
N GLY A 18 -4.05 0.43 4.35
CA GLY A 18 -4.27 1.86 4.10
C GLY A 18 -5.64 2.12 3.49
N SER A 19 -5.89 3.38 3.12
CA SER A 19 -7.14 3.80 2.47
C SER A 19 -6.85 4.53 1.17
N LEU A 20 -7.57 4.15 0.12
CA LEU A 20 -7.56 4.82 -1.18
C LEU A 20 -8.91 5.47 -1.42
N VAL A 21 -8.92 6.72 -1.88
CA VAL A 21 -10.13 7.34 -2.40
C VAL A 21 -10.24 7.03 -3.89
N VAL A 22 -11.22 6.22 -4.27
CA VAL A 22 -11.53 5.88 -5.67
C VAL A 22 -12.94 6.37 -5.97
N ASN A 23 -13.09 7.22 -6.99
CA ASN A 23 -14.38 7.85 -7.36
C ASN A 23 -15.10 8.56 -6.19
N GLY A 24 -14.34 9.16 -5.27
CA GLY A 24 -14.88 9.85 -4.09
C GLY A 24 -15.29 8.92 -2.94
N VAL A 25 -15.12 7.61 -3.09
CA VAL A 25 -15.36 6.62 -2.03
C VAL A 25 -14.03 6.18 -1.42
N ALA A 26 -13.92 6.28 -0.09
CA ALA A 26 -12.76 5.79 0.63
C ALA A 26 -12.86 4.26 0.81
N THR A 27 -11.98 3.53 0.15
CA THR A 27 -11.87 2.07 0.21
C THR A 27 -10.65 1.68 1.03
N LYS A 28 -10.86 0.84 2.05
CA LYS A 28 -9.76 0.22 2.80
C LYS A 28 -9.13 -0.87 1.96
N VAL A 29 -7.81 -0.83 1.81
CA VAL A 29 -7.04 -1.79 1.03
C VAL A 29 -5.90 -2.38 1.86
N THR A 30 -5.50 -3.59 1.49
CA THR A 30 -4.47 -4.35 2.20
C THR A 30 -3.47 -4.94 1.21
N ALA A 31 -2.20 -4.99 1.59
CA ALA A 31 -1.16 -5.69 0.85
C ALA A 31 -0.33 -6.55 1.81
N ASP A 32 -0.19 -7.83 1.48
CA ASP A 32 0.72 -8.72 2.20
C ASP A 32 2.18 -8.54 1.72
N ARG A 33 3.11 -9.18 2.42
CA ARG A 33 4.55 -9.09 2.08
C ARG A 33 4.87 -9.55 0.66
N ALA A 34 4.25 -10.61 0.13
CA ALA A 34 4.51 -11.06 -1.22
C ALA A 34 4.04 -10.02 -2.25
N THR A 35 2.89 -9.39 -2.00
CA THR A 35 2.40 -8.28 -2.81
C THR A 35 3.37 -7.08 -2.77
N ILE A 36 3.89 -6.72 -1.60
CA ILE A 36 4.91 -5.67 -1.46
C ILE A 36 6.14 -6.02 -2.29
N HIS A 37 6.68 -7.23 -2.13
CA HIS A 37 7.90 -7.68 -2.81
C HIS A 37 7.75 -7.75 -4.33
N ALA A 38 6.55 -8.07 -4.82
CA ALA A 38 6.27 -8.17 -6.24
C ALA A 38 6.04 -6.81 -6.93
N TYR A 39 5.41 -5.85 -6.25
CA TYR A 39 4.88 -4.64 -6.90
C TYR A 39 5.45 -3.33 -6.37
N ALA A 40 6.03 -3.28 -5.17
CA ALA A 40 6.67 -2.09 -4.63
C ALA A 40 8.14 -2.01 -5.11
N ALA A 41 8.35 -1.41 -6.28
CA ALA A 41 9.69 -1.28 -6.87
C ALA A 41 10.68 -0.57 -5.92
N GLY A 42 11.80 -1.22 -5.62
CA GLY A 42 12.80 -0.78 -4.64
C GLY A 42 12.62 -1.37 -3.23
N PHE A 43 11.56 -2.16 -3.01
CA PHE A 43 11.29 -2.86 -1.76
C PHE A 43 11.08 -4.37 -1.97
N SER A 44 11.64 -4.93 -3.04
CA SER A 44 11.46 -6.34 -3.44
C SER A 44 11.95 -7.36 -2.41
N ASP A 45 12.86 -6.97 -1.55
CA ASP A 45 13.50 -7.77 -0.51
C ASP A 45 13.41 -7.12 0.88
N ALA A 46 12.53 -6.11 1.02
CA ALA A 46 12.41 -5.32 2.24
C ALA A 46 12.07 -6.18 3.46
N LEU A 47 12.81 -5.97 4.54
CA LEU A 47 12.58 -6.57 5.85
C LEU A 47 11.39 -5.92 6.56
N SER A 48 10.87 -6.59 7.60
CA SER A 48 9.69 -6.09 8.34
C SER A 48 9.85 -4.68 8.89
N TRP A 49 11.05 -4.34 9.38
CA TRP A 49 11.33 -3.01 9.92
C TRP A 49 11.45 -1.95 8.81
N GLU A 50 11.90 -2.33 7.61
CA GLU A 50 11.93 -1.43 6.44
C GLU A 50 10.51 -1.18 5.97
N ILE A 51 9.68 -2.23 5.91
CA ILE A 51 8.26 -2.09 5.58
C ILE A 51 7.56 -1.16 6.57
N ASP A 52 7.80 -1.33 7.87
CA ASP A 52 7.21 -0.42 8.87
C ASP A 52 7.70 1.02 8.70
N ARG A 53 9.01 1.22 8.53
CA ARG A 53 9.62 2.55 8.40
C ARG A 53 9.18 3.29 7.13
N PHE A 54 9.07 2.58 6.01
CA PHE A 54 8.78 3.14 4.69
C PHE A 54 7.35 2.83 4.21
N ARG A 55 6.45 2.46 5.13
CA ARG A 55 5.07 2.04 4.84
C ARG A 55 4.31 2.96 3.89
N THR A 56 4.46 4.28 4.05
CA THR A 56 3.81 5.27 3.19
C THR A 56 4.35 5.23 1.76
N GLU A 57 5.66 5.19 1.57
CA GLU A 57 6.29 5.13 0.24
C GLU A 57 5.97 3.81 -0.46
N ILE A 58 6.01 2.70 0.29
CA ILE A 58 5.61 1.38 -0.22
C ILE A 58 4.15 1.43 -0.68
N PHE A 59 3.26 2.01 0.13
CA PHE A 59 1.85 2.14 -0.22
C PHE A 59 1.65 2.96 -1.49
N GLU A 60 2.34 4.09 -1.63
CA GLU A 60 2.31 4.93 -2.85
C GLU A 60 2.73 4.15 -4.10
N LYS A 61 3.78 3.31 -4.00
CA LYS A 61 4.22 2.44 -5.10
C LYS A 61 3.21 1.35 -5.43
N LEU A 62 2.44 0.90 -4.44
CA LEU A 62 1.38 -0.10 -4.63
C LEU A 62 0.07 0.49 -5.17
N VAL A 63 -0.14 1.81 -5.09
CA VAL A 63 -1.37 2.49 -5.56
C VAL A 63 -1.85 2.00 -6.94
N PRO A 64 -1.01 1.90 -7.99
CA PRO A 64 -1.49 1.47 -9.31
C PRO A 64 -2.07 0.05 -9.32
N PHE A 65 -1.47 -0.85 -8.54
CA PHE A 65 -1.96 -2.22 -8.37
C PHE A 65 -3.25 -2.25 -7.55
N LEU A 66 -3.25 -1.55 -6.41
CA LEU A 66 -4.40 -1.51 -5.49
C LEU A 66 -5.63 -0.85 -6.13
N VAL A 67 -5.44 0.18 -6.95
CA VAL A 67 -6.53 0.78 -7.74
C VAL A 67 -7.10 -0.25 -8.72
N ARG A 68 -6.26 -0.93 -9.51
CA ARG A 68 -6.72 -1.95 -10.48
C ARG A 68 -7.52 -3.07 -9.80
N GLN A 69 -7.13 -3.49 -8.61
CA GLN A 69 -7.82 -4.55 -7.85
C GLN A 69 -9.22 -4.13 -7.37
N ASN A 70 -9.44 -2.83 -7.16
CA ASN A 70 -10.67 -2.25 -6.60
C ASN A 70 -11.44 -1.38 -7.61
N SER A 71 -11.09 -1.46 -8.90
CA SER A 71 -11.77 -0.78 -10.02
C SER A 71 -12.85 -1.65 -10.64
#